data_AF-A0A1F9HX46-F1
#
_entry.id   AF-A0A1F9HX46-F1
#
_cell.length_a   1.000
_cell.length_b   1.000
_cell.length_c   1.000
_cell.angle_alpha   90.00
_cell.angle_beta   90.00
_cell.angle_gamma   90.00
#
_symmetry.space_group_name_H-M   'P 1'
#
loop_
_entity.id
_entity.type
_entity.pdbx_description
1 polymer ?
#
loop_
_entity_poly.entity_id
_entity_poly.type
_entity_poly.pdbx_seq_one_letter_code
_entity_poly.pdbx_strand_id
1 'polypeptide(L)' 'MSEMSQRKEVYHIKDLGDGKKSLWTRIGAAFVNKDGSINAFLEALPVDGRLHIRDPRPPKKG' A
#
# COMPACT_ATOMS: atom_id res chain seq x y z
N MET A 1 4.25 12.67 20.45
CA MET A 1 3.67 11.78 19.41
C MET A 1 4.62 11.82 18.24
N SER A 2 5.31 10.71 17.94
CA SER A 2 6.27 10.64 16.83
C SER A 2 5.58 11.06 15.54
N GLU A 3 6.20 11.96 14.78
CA GLU A 3 5.80 12.29 13.41
C GLU A 3 5.49 10.98 12.66
N MET A 4 4.21 10.73 12.40
CA MET A 4 3.82 9.59 11.58
C MET A 4 4.43 9.82 10.22
N SER A 5 5.26 8.88 9.77
CA SER A 5 5.92 8.95 8.48
C SER A 5 4.89 9.29 7.41
N GLN A 6 5.10 10.39 6.69
CA GLN A 6 4.28 10.81 5.54
C GLN A 6 4.26 9.75 4.42
N ARG A 7 5.08 8.70 4.54
CA ARG A 7 5.21 7.58 3.60
C ARG A 7 4.22 6.46 3.94
N LYS A 8 3.44 6.08 2.92
CA LYS A 8 2.53 4.94 2.91
C LYS A 8 3.07 3.83 2.01
N GLU A 9 2.63 2.61 2.25
CA GLU A 9 2.90 1.45 1.39
C GLU A 9 1.73 1.23 0.43
N VAL A 10 2.05 0.87 -0.82
CA VAL A 10 1.05 0.61 -1.86
C VAL A 10 1.08 -0.86 -2.23
N TYR A 11 -0.08 -1.50 -2.21
CA TYR A 11 -0.27 -2.91 -2.50
C TYR A 11 -1.27 -3.12 -3.62
N HIS A 12 -0.97 -4.07 -4.51
CA HIS A 12 -1.94 -4.74 -5.34
C HIS A 12 -2.56 -5.88 -4.53
N ILE A 13 -3.90 -5.95 -4.47
CA ILE A 13 -4.61 -7.02 -3.77
C ILE A 13 -5.40 -7.84 -4.78
N LYS A 14 -4.90 -9.05 -5.04
CA LYS A 14 -5.56 -10.00 -5.92
C LYS A 14 -6.48 -10.93 -5.11
N ASP A 15 -7.76 -10.92 -5.45
CA ASP A 15 -8.71 -11.92 -4.97
C ASP A 15 -8.50 -13.23 -5.73
N LEU A 16 -8.53 -14.35 -5.01
CA LEU A 16 -8.32 -15.68 -5.58
C LEU A 16 -9.60 -16.52 -5.64
N GLY A 17 -10.74 -15.97 -5.20
CA GLY A 17 -12.04 -16.66 -5.18
C GLY A 17 -12.25 -17.54 -3.94
N ASP A 18 -13.39 -18.25 -3.94
CA ASP A 18 -13.99 -18.85 -2.74
C ASP A 18 -13.01 -19.67 -1.87
N GLY A 19 -12.86 -19.20 -0.63
CA GLY A 19 -12.07 -19.83 0.42
C GLY A 19 -10.56 -19.54 0.38
N LYS A 20 -10.06 -18.82 -0.63
CA LYS A 20 -8.63 -18.53 -0.74
C LYS A 20 -8.29 -17.17 -0.15
N LYS A 21 -7.16 -17.11 0.57
CA LYS A 21 -6.61 -15.84 1.06
C LYS A 21 -6.17 -14.98 -0.12
N SER A 22 -6.50 -13.68 -0.08
CA SER A 22 -6.04 -12.73 -1.09
C SER A 22 -4.51 -12.66 -1.11
N LEU A 23 -3.94 -12.45 -2.30
CA LEU A 23 -2.52 -12.18 -2.46
C LEU A 23 -2.26 -10.70 -2.37
N TRP A 24 -1.28 -10.32 -1.56
CA TRP A 24 -0.86 -8.94 -1.34
C TRP A 24 0.54 -8.76 -1.89
N THR A 25 0.65 -8.04 -2.99
CA THR A 25 1.93 -7.72 -3.62
C THR A 25 2.22 -6.24 -3.40
N ARG A 26 3.34 -5.90 -2.77
CA ARG A 26 3.76 -4.49 -2.68
C ARG A 26 4.16 -4.01 -4.08
N ILE A 27 3.57 -2.91 -4.54
CA ILE A 27 3.80 -2.37 -5.89
C ILE A 27 4.28 -0.91 -5.86
N GLY A 28 4.64 -0.38 -4.69
CA GLY A 28 5.21 0.95 -4.59
C GLY A 28 5.07 1.61 -3.22
N ALA A 29 5.10 2.94 -3.24
CA ALA A 29 4.95 3.81 -2.08
C ALA A 29 4.06 5.00 -2.43
N ALA A 30 3.48 5.62 -1.40
CA ALA A 30 2.70 6.84 -1.57
C ALA A 30 3.04 7.88 -0.49
N PHE A 31 2.83 9.15 -0.81
CA PHE A 31 3.16 10.27 0.07
C PHE A 31 1.99 11.24 0.15
N VAL A 32 1.68 11.69 1.36
CA VAL A 32 0.63 12.67 1.61
C VAL A 32 1.19 14.07 1.39
N ASN A 33 0.49 14.87 0.59
CA ASN A 33 0.83 16.25 0.29
C ASN A 33 0.27 17.19 1.37
N LYS A 34 0.70 18.46 1.37
CA LYS A 34 0.26 19.46 2.35
C LYS A 34 -1.26 19.68 2.37
N ASP A 35 -1.91 19.52 1.22
CA ASP A 35 -3.36 19.67 1.04
C ASP A 35 -4.17 18.40 1.39
N GLY A 36 -3.49 17.34 1.86
CA GLY A 36 -4.10 16.05 2.18
C GLY A 36 -4.28 15.12 0.97
N SER A 37 -3.95 15.56 -0.24
CA SER A 37 -3.91 14.68 -1.42
C SER A 37 -2.77 13.67 -1.33
N ILE A 38 -2.77 12.64 -2.18
CA ILE A 38 -1.78 11.56 -2.17
C ILE A 38 -1.16 11.39 -3.55
N ASN A 39 0.17 11.41 -3.61
CA ASN A 39 0.94 10.94 -4.77
C ASN A 39 1.34 9.47 -4.56
N ALA A 40 0.95 8.59 -5.48
CA ALA A 40 1.37 7.19 -5.48
C ALA A 40 2.40 6.94 -6.60
N PHE A 41 3.51 6.32 -6.21
CA PHE A 41 4.62 5.96 -7.10
C PHE A 41 4.58 4.45 -7.29
N LEU A 42 4.18 4.00 -8.48
CA LEU A 42 3.95 2.59 -8.79
C LEU A 42 5.12 2.00 -9.59
N GLU A 43 5.56 0.82 -9.18
CA GLU A 43 6.56 0.00 -9.88
C GLU A 43 5.90 -1.08 -10.74
N ALA A 44 4.59 -1.30 -10.57
CA ALA A 44 3.79 -2.26 -11.35
C ALA A 44 2.33 -1.79 -11.48
N LEU A 45 1.65 -2.26 -12.53
CA LEU A 45 0.25 -1.95 -12.80
C LEU A 45 -0.69 -2.98 -12.13
N PRO A 46 -1.70 -2.55 -11.34
CA PRO A 46 -2.71 -3.46 -10.77
C PRO A 46 -3.74 -3.84 -11.84
N VAL A 47 -3.49 -4.94 -12.55
CA VAL A 47 -4.29 -5.35 -13.73
C VAL A 47 -5.76 -5.69 -13.45
N ASP A 48 -6.12 -6.00 -12.20
CA ASP A 48 -7.50 -6.25 -11.76
C ASP A 48 -8.14 -5.01 -11.09
N GLY A 49 -7.46 -3.87 -11.13
CA GLY A 49 -7.95 -2.58 -10.68
C GLY A 49 -7.97 -2.36 -9.16
N ARG A 50 -7.49 -3.31 -8.33
CA ARG A 50 -7.51 -3.15 -6.87
C ARG A 50 -6.16 -2.76 -6.28
N LEU A 51 -6.08 -1.52 -5.82
CA LEU A 51 -4.92 -0.97 -5.12
C LEU A 51 -5.29 -0.59 -3.69
N HIS A 52 -4.38 -0.82 -2.75
CA HIS A 52 -4.55 -0.48 -1.35
C HIS A 52 -3.35 0.30 -0.83
N ILE A 53 -3.60 1.50 -0.31
CA ILE A 53 -2.59 2.37 0.29
C ILE A 53 -2.80 2.35 1.80
N ARG A 54 -1.75 2.02 2.55
CA ARG A 54 -1.82 1.94 4.02
C ARG A 54 -0.55 2.43 4.68
N ASP A 55 -0.62 2.70 5.98
CA ASP A 55 0.57 3.02 6.75
C ASP A 55 1.52 1.82 6.81
N PRO A 56 2.85 2.04 6.83
CA PRO A 56 3.81 0.97 6.91
C PRO A 56 3.62 0.17 8.20
N ARG A 57 3.73 -1.15 8.10
CA ARG A 57 3.78 -1.97 9.31
C ARG A 57 5.03 -1.61 10.11
N PRO A 58 4.95 -1.60 11.46
CA PRO A 58 6.13 -1.39 12.28
C PRO A 58 7.21 -2.44 11.91
N PRO A 59 8.50 -2.06 11.94
CA PRO A 59 9.57 -3.00 11.69
C PRO A 59 9.42 -4.18 12.64
N LYS A 60 9.49 -5.40 12.10
CA LYS A 60 9.45 -6.62 12.92
C LYS A 60 10.72 -6.60 13.76
N LYS A 61 10.59 -6.33 15.07
CA LYS A 61 11.72 -6.47 15.99
C LYS A 61 12.11 -7.96 15.96
N GLY A 62 13.36 -8.20 15.58
CA GLY A 62 13.98 -9.54 15.62
C GLY A 62 14.12 -10.03 17.05
#